data_AF-A0A9E3JTY9-F1
#
_entry.id   AF-A0A9E3JTY9-F1
#
_cell.length_a   1.000
_cell.length_b   1.000
_cell.length_c   1.000
_cell.angle_alpha   90.00
_cell.angle_beta   90.00
_cell.angle_gamma   90.00
#
_symmetry.space_group_name_H-M   'P 1'
#
loop_
_entity.id
_entity.type
_entity.pdbx_description
1 polymer ?
#
loop_
_entity_poly.entity_id
_entity_poly.type
_entity_poly.pdbx_seq_one_letter_code
_entity_poly.pdbx_strand_id
1 'polypeptide(L)'
;QCVLFDGNTRTANLNGIEYIISEKMYGILPPEERQYWHPHNGEILSGQLIAPGLPAAAEHALMKKKMNTYGKTWHVWNTGVNGKTGDSVPLGPPMLAWSFNRDGEMLPNLLEERDTRMKVHTGDKRKARADLKPLAHPQAGVDALKGQFPRPTQDIPGVADSVPRPR
;
A
#
# COMPACT_ATOMS: atom_id res chain seq x y z
N GLN A 1 -8.52 -10.69 2.96
CA GLN A 1 -8.75 -9.83 4.13
C GLN A 1 -7.62 -10.04 5.13
N CYS A 2 -7.28 -9.01 5.90
CA CYS A 2 -6.32 -9.06 6.99
C CYS A 2 -6.66 -8.06 8.11
N VAL A 3 -6.13 -8.33 9.30
CA VAL A 3 -6.10 -7.39 10.42
C VAL A 3 -4.79 -6.61 10.38
N LEU A 4 -4.83 -5.34 10.74
CA LEU A 4 -3.70 -4.44 10.69
C LEU A 4 -3.23 -4.12 12.10
N PHE A 5 -1.93 -4.26 12.33
CA PHE A 5 -1.26 -3.89 13.56
C PHE A 5 -0.26 -2.77 13.29
N ASP A 6 -0.02 -1.93 14.28
CA ASP A 6 0.99 -0.87 14.23
C ASP A 6 2.45 -1.39 14.31
N GLY A 7 2.62 -2.70 14.53
CA GLY A 7 3.91 -3.36 14.65
C GLY A 7 3.81 -4.89 14.54
N ASN A 8 4.97 -5.55 14.66
CA ASN A 8 5.12 -7.00 14.56
C ASN A 8 5.54 -7.66 15.89
N THR A 9 5.30 -6.98 17.02
CA THR A 9 5.61 -7.46 18.37
C THR A 9 4.33 -7.93 19.08
N ARG A 10 4.48 -8.60 20.22
CA ARG A 10 3.34 -9.05 21.05
C ARG A 10 2.55 -7.90 21.68
N THR A 11 3.11 -6.69 21.68
CA THR A 11 2.51 -5.49 22.26
C THR A 11 1.94 -4.55 21.19
N ALA A 12 1.91 -4.99 19.93
CA ALA A 12 1.37 -4.20 18.83
C ALA A 12 -0.14 -4.01 19.00
N ASN A 13 -0.61 -2.79 18.74
CA ASN A 13 -2.01 -2.45 18.80
C ASN A 13 -2.72 -2.90 17.52
N LEU A 14 -3.90 -3.51 17.65
CA LEU A 14 -4.79 -3.71 16.51
C LEU A 14 -5.25 -2.34 16.02
N ASN A 15 -4.77 -1.90 14.87
CA ASN A 15 -5.03 -0.58 14.30
C ASN A 15 -6.23 -0.57 13.34
N GLY A 16 -6.48 -1.67 12.63
CA GLY A 16 -7.50 -1.65 11.58
C GLY A 16 -7.73 -2.98 10.87
N ILE A 17 -8.44 -2.89 9.75
CA ILE A 17 -8.73 -4.03 8.87
C ILE A 17 -8.58 -3.64 7.41
N GLU A 18 -8.25 -4.63 6.60
CA GLU A 18 -8.24 -4.52 5.15
C GLU A 18 -9.02 -5.67 4.51
N TYR A 19 -9.97 -5.32 3.63
CA TYR A 19 -10.56 -6.25 2.70
C TYR A 19 -9.78 -6.23 1.39
N ILE A 20 -9.57 -7.40 0.79
CA ILE A 20 -8.82 -7.53 -0.46
C ILE A 20 -9.66 -8.30 -1.44
N ILE A 21 -9.89 -7.71 -2.61
CA ILE A 21 -10.67 -8.31 -3.69
C ILE A 21 -9.87 -8.33 -5.00
N SER A 22 -10.27 -9.20 -5.92
CA SER A 22 -9.70 -9.22 -7.27
C SER A 22 -10.17 -8.04 -8.11
N GLU A 23 -9.40 -7.69 -9.13
CA GLU A 23 -9.80 -6.75 -10.19
C GLU A 23 -11.21 -7.05 -10.74
N LYS A 24 -11.52 -8.33 -11.00
CA LYS A 24 -12.84 -8.75 -11.50
C LYS A 24 -13.97 -8.36 -10.54
N MET A 25 -13.76 -8.54 -9.23
CA MET A 25 -14.75 -8.17 -8.22
C MET A 25 -14.87 -6.65 -8.10
N TYR A 26 -13.75 -5.93 -8.16
CA TYR A 26 -13.75 -4.46 -8.18
C TYR A 26 -14.56 -3.90 -9.37
N GLY A 27 -14.39 -4.50 -10.55
CA GLY A 27 -15.07 -4.08 -11.78
C GLY A 27 -16.61 -4.14 -11.73
N ILE A 28 -17.18 -4.96 -10.82
CA ILE A 28 -18.63 -5.07 -10.63
C ILE A 28 -19.14 -4.29 -9.41
N LEU A 29 -18.27 -3.60 -8.67
CA LEU A 29 -18.72 -2.75 -7.56
C LEU A 29 -19.52 -1.56 -8.09
N PRO A 30 -20.55 -1.11 -7.34
CA PRO A 30 -21.20 0.16 -7.60
C PRO A 30 -20.18 1.31 -7.66
N PRO A 31 -20.34 2.31 -8.55
CA PRO A 31 -19.39 3.40 -8.69
C PRO A 31 -19.08 4.14 -7.38
N GLU A 32 -20.10 4.36 -6.55
CA GLU A 32 -19.99 5.00 -5.24
C GLU A 32 -19.20 4.17 -4.23
N GLU A 33 -19.15 2.86 -4.37
CA GLU A 33 -18.37 2.00 -3.47
C GLU A 33 -16.88 2.03 -3.82
N ARG A 34 -16.54 2.22 -5.11
CA ARG A 34 -15.15 2.19 -5.61
C ARG A 34 -14.23 3.23 -4.97
N GLN A 35 -14.79 4.33 -4.45
CA GLN A 35 -14.02 5.39 -3.78
C GLN A 35 -13.30 4.92 -2.50
N TYR A 36 -13.69 3.76 -1.95
CA TYR A 36 -13.08 3.18 -0.74
C TYR A 36 -11.97 2.16 -1.03
N TRP A 37 -11.62 1.93 -2.29
CA TRP A 37 -10.74 0.84 -2.70
C TRP A 37 -9.51 1.35 -3.45
N HIS A 38 -8.32 1.02 -2.93
CA HIS A 38 -7.05 1.41 -3.52
C HIS A 38 -6.37 0.24 -4.25
N PRO A 39 -5.52 0.52 -5.25
CA PRO A 39 -4.77 -0.51 -5.97
C PRO A 39 -3.49 -0.93 -5.22
N HIS A 40 -3.01 -2.15 -5.45
CA HIS A 40 -1.78 -2.66 -4.80
C HIS A 40 -0.52 -2.63 -5.69
N ASN A 41 -0.67 -2.43 -7.00
CA ASN A 41 0.46 -2.48 -7.94
C ASN A 41 1.60 -1.50 -7.58
N GLY A 42 1.28 -0.29 -7.12
CA GLY A 42 2.22 0.74 -6.68
C GLY A 42 3.15 0.28 -5.56
N GLU A 43 2.59 -0.19 -4.45
CA GLU A 43 3.35 -0.63 -3.29
C GLU A 43 4.16 -1.90 -3.58
N ILE A 44 3.68 -2.75 -4.48
CA ILE A 44 4.37 -3.97 -4.89
C ILE A 44 5.58 -3.63 -5.76
N LEU A 45 5.39 -2.87 -6.84
CA LEU A 45 6.44 -2.55 -7.81
C LEU A 45 7.47 -1.56 -7.25
N SER A 46 7.08 -0.69 -6.32
CA SER A 46 8.03 0.20 -5.63
C SER A 46 8.99 -0.56 -4.72
N GLY A 47 8.61 -1.75 -4.24
CA GLY A 47 9.32 -2.49 -3.19
C GLY A 47 8.84 -2.14 -1.76
N GLN A 48 7.79 -1.32 -1.63
CA GLN A 48 7.29 -0.86 -0.33
C GLN A 48 6.48 -1.94 0.42
N LEU A 49 5.62 -2.68 -0.25
CA LEU A 49 4.95 -3.82 0.37
C LEU A 49 5.93 -4.99 0.51
N ILE A 50 6.09 -5.53 1.71
CA ILE A 50 6.94 -6.68 2.00
C ILE A 50 6.21 -7.70 2.86
N ALA A 51 6.56 -8.98 2.71
CA ALA A 51 6.16 -10.04 3.64
C ALA A 51 7.42 -10.58 4.34
N PRO A 52 7.88 -9.95 5.44
CA PRO A 52 9.10 -10.33 6.12
C PRO A 52 8.98 -11.75 6.70
N GLY A 53 10.09 -12.48 6.72
CA GLY A 53 10.15 -13.86 7.22
C GLY A 53 9.74 -14.94 6.23
N LEU A 54 9.17 -14.59 5.07
CA LEU A 54 8.94 -15.56 3.99
C LEU A 54 10.21 -15.80 3.16
N PRO A 55 10.43 -17.03 2.67
CA PRO A 55 11.43 -17.29 1.63
C PRO A 55 11.18 -16.43 0.39
N ALA A 56 12.25 -15.99 -0.29
CA ALA A 56 12.16 -15.04 -1.41
C ALA A 56 11.19 -15.50 -2.52
N ALA A 57 11.20 -16.79 -2.88
CA ALA A 57 10.28 -17.33 -3.89
C ALA A 57 8.81 -17.28 -3.45
N ALA A 58 8.53 -17.55 -2.17
CA ALA A 58 7.17 -17.48 -1.63
C ALA A 58 6.67 -16.04 -1.54
N GLU A 59 7.55 -15.12 -1.14
CA GLU A 59 7.27 -13.69 -1.10
C GLU A 59 6.97 -13.15 -2.52
N HIS A 60 7.80 -13.51 -3.50
CA HIS A 60 7.58 -13.14 -4.90
C HIS A 60 6.25 -13.67 -5.46
N ALA A 61 5.93 -14.94 -5.20
CA ALA A 61 4.65 -15.54 -5.60
C ALA A 61 3.45 -14.84 -4.94
N LEU A 62 3.57 -14.44 -3.67
CA LEU A 62 2.56 -13.65 -2.97
C LEU A 62 2.35 -12.28 -3.62
N MET A 63 3.43 -11.58 -3.96
CA MET A 63 3.36 -10.27 -4.63
C MET A 63 2.74 -10.39 -6.02
N LYS A 64 3.12 -11.42 -6.79
CA LYS A 64 2.49 -11.72 -8.08
C LYS A 64 0.98 -11.92 -7.94
N LYS A 65 0.53 -12.64 -6.91
CA LYS A 65 -0.90 -12.85 -6.64
C LYS A 65 -1.66 -11.56 -6.27
N LYS A 66 -0.96 -10.58 -5.68
CA LYS A 66 -1.55 -9.30 -5.24
C LYS A 66 -1.52 -8.19 -6.29
N MET A 67 -0.74 -8.32 -7.37
CA MET A 67 -0.43 -7.22 -8.31
C MET A 67 -1.65 -6.38 -8.73
N ASN A 68 -2.73 -7.02 -9.19
CA ASN A 68 -3.94 -6.35 -9.67
C ASN A 68 -5.12 -6.50 -8.71
N THR A 69 -4.84 -6.59 -7.40
CA THR A 69 -5.91 -6.62 -6.38
C THR A 69 -6.21 -5.21 -5.88
N TYR A 70 -7.36 -5.07 -5.22
CA TYR A 70 -7.82 -3.85 -4.58
C TYR A 70 -8.00 -4.05 -3.08
N GLY A 71 -7.56 -3.07 -2.29
CA GLY A 71 -7.67 -3.03 -0.84
C GLY A 71 -8.69 -1.99 -0.38
N LYS A 72 -9.58 -2.34 0.56
CA LYS A 72 -10.39 -1.38 1.33
C LYS A 72 -9.92 -1.43 2.77
N THR A 73 -9.18 -0.40 3.17
CA THR A 73 -8.51 -0.34 4.47
C THR A 73 -9.08 0.76 5.36
N TRP A 74 -9.47 0.38 6.57
CA TRP A 74 -9.89 1.30 7.62
C TRP A 74 -8.96 1.18 8.82
N HIS A 75 -8.30 2.27 9.17
CA HIS A 75 -7.69 2.45 10.48
C HIS A 75 -8.77 2.97 11.43
N VAL A 76 -8.94 2.34 12.60
CA VAL A 76 -10.04 2.67 13.51
C VAL A 76 -9.64 3.63 14.64
N TRP A 77 -8.35 3.95 14.73
CA TRP A 77 -7.77 4.90 15.70
C TRP A 77 -6.32 5.23 15.37
N ASN A 78 -5.78 6.28 15.99
CA ASN A 78 -4.38 6.68 15.83
C ASN A 78 -3.49 6.02 16.89
N THR A 79 -2.72 5.01 16.48
CA THR A 79 -1.76 4.32 17.35
C THR A 79 -0.38 4.99 17.37
N GLY A 80 -0.24 6.17 16.75
CA GLY A 80 1.01 6.90 16.65
C GLY A 80 1.86 6.43 15.47
N VAL A 81 2.61 7.36 14.89
CA VAL A 81 3.54 7.15 13.78
C VAL A 81 4.63 8.22 13.84
N ASN A 82 5.85 7.88 13.42
CA ASN A 82 6.94 8.84 13.24
C ASN A 82 7.29 9.68 14.49
N GLY A 83 7.42 9.04 15.65
CA GLY A 83 7.74 9.73 16.91
C GLY A 83 6.59 10.56 17.51
N LYS A 84 5.39 10.52 16.91
CA LYS A 84 4.19 11.06 17.54
C LYS A 84 3.55 10.01 18.44
N THR A 85 3.23 10.42 19.66
CA THR A 85 2.50 9.59 20.62
C THR A 85 1.10 9.30 20.07
N GLY A 86 0.75 8.02 19.98
CA GLY A 86 -0.61 7.58 19.67
C GLY A 86 -1.57 7.84 20.82
N ASP A 87 -2.86 7.67 20.56
CA ASP A 87 -3.87 7.69 21.61
C ASP A 87 -3.69 6.47 22.54
N SER A 88 -4.01 6.63 23.81
CA SER A 88 -3.90 5.53 24.79
C SER A 88 -5.00 4.48 24.66
N VAL A 89 -6.09 4.81 23.97
CA VAL A 89 -7.24 3.95 23.69
C VAL A 89 -7.82 4.27 22.30
N PRO A 90 -8.62 3.38 21.69
CA PRO A 90 -9.24 3.64 20.39
C PRO A 90 -10.22 4.80 20.42
N LEU A 91 -9.79 5.95 19.91
CA LEU A 91 -10.58 7.18 19.83
C LEU A 91 -10.84 7.60 18.39
N GLY A 92 -11.93 8.33 18.20
CA GLY A 92 -12.27 8.99 16.95
C GLY A 92 -12.93 8.09 15.91
N PRO A 93 -13.29 8.67 14.75
CA PRO A 93 -13.87 7.92 13.64
C PRO A 93 -12.81 7.11 12.89
N PRO A 94 -13.22 6.05 12.17
CA PRO A 94 -12.31 5.33 11.29
C PRO A 94 -11.85 6.21 10.12
N MET A 95 -10.59 6.03 9.72
CA MET A 95 -9.95 6.74 8.62
C MET A 95 -9.67 5.76 7.48
N LEU A 96 -10.06 6.15 6.27
CA LEU A 96 -9.73 5.42 5.05
C LEU A 96 -8.23 5.54 4.80
N ALA A 97 -7.53 4.42 4.69
CA ALA A 97 -6.13 4.39 4.28
C ALA A 97 -6.02 4.07 2.78
N TRP A 98 -4.97 4.62 2.16
CA TRP A 98 -4.71 4.50 0.73
C TRP A 98 -3.28 4.03 0.48
N SER A 99 -3.07 3.38 -0.67
CA SER A 99 -1.75 2.94 -1.11
C SER A 99 -0.93 4.09 -1.69
N PHE A 100 0.39 4.02 -1.54
CA PHE A 100 1.31 4.90 -2.26
C PHE A 100 1.58 4.34 -3.66
N ASN A 101 1.31 5.16 -4.67
CA ASN A 101 1.37 4.77 -6.08
C ASN A 101 2.43 5.56 -6.88
N ARG A 102 3.22 6.40 -6.20
CA ARG A 102 4.38 7.10 -6.76
C ARG A 102 5.58 7.10 -5.82
N ASP A 103 6.75 7.16 -6.41
CA ASP A 103 7.97 7.43 -5.66
C ASP A 103 7.89 8.86 -5.10
N GLY A 104 8.20 9.02 -3.80
CA GLY A 104 8.16 10.31 -3.09
C GLY A 104 6.87 10.63 -2.32
N GLU A 105 5.80 9.85 -2.50
CA GLU A 105 4.57 10.02 -1.71
C GLU A 105 4.82 9.62 -0.25
N MET A 106 5.40 8.43 -0.03
CA MET A 106 5.89 8.00 1.28
C MET A 106 7.04 8.89 1.76
N LEU A 107 7.03 9.24 3.05
CA LEU A 107 8.14 9.97 3.67
C LEU A 107 9.42 9.11 3.66
N PRO A 108 10.56 9.62 3.17
CA PRO A 108 11.81 8.85 3.07
C PRO A 108 12.27 8.25 4.40
N ASN A 109 12.19 9.02 5.50
CA ASN A 109 12.61 8.55 6.81
C ASN A 109 11.78 7.34 7.29
N LEU A 110 10.48 7.29 6.97
CA LEU A 110 9.63 6.14 7.32
C LEU A 110 10.06 4.87 6.57
N LEU A 111 10.47 5.01 5.31
CA LEU A 111 10.95 3.90 4.51
C LEU A 111 12.31 3.39 5.02
N GLU A 112 13.22 4.30 5.35
CA GLU A 112 14.55 3.98 5.90
C GLU A 112 14.46 3.32 7.28
N GLU A 113 13.60 3.84 8.16
CA GLU A 113 13.32 3.26 9.48
C GLU A 113 12.76 1.83 9.35
N ARG A 114 11.83 1.62 8.41
CA ARG A 114 11.30 0.28 8.10
C ARG A 114 12.39 -0.65 7.59
N ASP A 115 13.22 -0.21 6.64
CA ASP A 115 14.30 -0.99 6.04
C ASP A 115 15.31 -1.44 7.09
N THR A 116 15.69 -0.51 7.98
CA THR A 116 16.57 -0.78 9.12
C THR A 116 15.95 -1.80 10.07
N ARG A 117 14.70 -1.57 10.50
CA ARG A 117 14.00 -2.45 11.45
C ARG A 117 13.79 -3.86 10.89
N MET A 118 13.48 -3.96 9.60
CA MET A 118 13.17 -5.24 8.94
C MET A 118 14.38 -5.89 8.28
N LYS A 119 15.56 -5.24 8.29
CA LYS A 119 16.80 -5.70 7.65
C LYS A 119 16.60 -6.02 6.17
N VAL A 120 15.96 -5.11 5.45
CA VAL A 120 15.71 -5.22 4.00
C VAL A 120 16.16 -3.96 3.28
N HIS A 121 16.31 -4.04 1.97
CA HIS A 121 16.55 -2.88 1.11
C HIS A 121 15.44 -2.77 0.07
N THR A 122 14.71 -1.65 0.07
CA THR A 122 13.58 -1.41 -0.85
C THR A 122 14.00 -1.53 -2.31
N GLY A 123 15.17 -1.00 -2.66
CA GLY A 123 15.70 -1.06 -4.03
C GLY A 123 15.93 -2.49 -4.52
N ASP A 124 16.29 -3.41 -3.62
CA ASP A 124 16.52 -4.81 -3.97
C ASP A 124 15.19 -5.55 -4.16
N LYS A 125 14.18 -5.22 -3.34
CA LYS A 125 12.81 -5.70 -3.53
C LYS A 125 12.23 -5.24 -4.86
N ARG A 126 12.44 -3.97 -5.24
CA ARG A 126 12.06 -3.44 -6.55
C ARG A 126 12.72 -4.22 -7.69
N LYS A 127 14.05 -4.39 -7.65
CA LYS A 127 14.81 -5.13 -8.67
C LYS A 127 14.34 -6.58 -8.80
N ALA A 128 14.12 -7.26 -7.67
CA ALA A 128 13.65 -8.65 -7.63
C ALA A 128 12.23 -8.85 -8.19
N ARG A 129 11.45 -7.78 -8.35
CA ARG A 129 10.06 -7.81 -8.86
C ARG A 129 9.93 -7.18 -10.24
N ALA A 130 11.04 -6.85 -10.91
CA ALA A 130 11.01 -6.22 -12.22
C ALA A 130 10.30 -7.09 -13.28
N ASP A 131 10.34 -8.41 -13.13
CA ASP A 131 9.63 -9.38 -13.97
C ASP A 131 8.11 -9.34 -13.82
N LEU A 132 7.59 -8.74 -12.73
CA LEU A 132 6.15 -8.59 -12.51
C LEU A 132 5.57 -7.36 -13.22
N LYS A 133 6.41 -6.39 -13.63
CA LYS A 133 5.97 -5.16 -14.29
C LYS A 133 5.06 -5.42 -15.52
N PRO A 134 5.36 -6.37 -16.42
CA PRO A 134 4.48 -6.66 -17.57
C PRO A 134 3.11 -7.22 -17.20
N LEU A 135 2.91 -7.65 -15.94
CA LEU A 135 1.64 -8.18 -15.44
C LEU A 135 0.73 -7.09 -14.84
N ALA A 136 1.27 -5.89 -14.62
CA ALA A 136 0.51 -4.80 -14.01
C ALA A 136 -0.50 -4.22 -15.01
N HIS A 137 -1.75 -4.11 -14.58
CA HIS A 137 -2.79 -3.42 -15.33
C HIS A 137 -2.93 -1.97 -14.84
N PRO A 138 -3.44 -1.05 -15.68
CA PRO A 138 -3.94 0.23 -15.18
C PRO A 138 -5.06 -0.01 -14.17
N GLN A 139 -4.99 0.63 -13.00
CA GLN A 139 -5.96 0.46 -11.92
C GLN A 139 -6.50 1.82 -11.47
N ALA A 140 -7.82 1.96 -11.35
CA ALA A 140 -8.46 3.16 -10.81
C ALA A 140 -7.95 3.47 -9.39
N GLY A 141 -7.65 4.73 -9.10
CA GLY A 141 -7.22 5.16 -7.77
C GLY A 141 -5.71 5.30 -7.60
N VAL A 142 -4.92 4.98 -8.64
CA VAL A 142 -3.48 5.27 -8.71
C VAL A 142 -3.22 6.79 -8.63
N ASP A 143 -4.10 7.61 -9.19
CA ASP A 143 -3.95 9.07 -9.18
C ASP A 143 -4.60 9.75 -7.96
N ALA A 144 -5.22 9.00 -7.03
CA ALA A 144 -5.98 9.57 -5.91
C ALA A 144 -5.14 10.46 -4.97
N LEU A 145 -3.86 10.12 -4.77
CA LEU A 145 -2.92 10.91 -3.94
C LEU A 145 -2.01 11.85 -4.75
N LYS A 146 -2.17 11.90 -6.07
CA LYS A 146 -1.31 12.69 -6.94
C LYS A 146 -1.42 14.18 -6.60
N GLY A 147 -0.28 14.81 -6.34
CA GLY A 147 -0.21 16.23 -6.00
C GLY A 147 -0.72 16.58 -4.59
N GLN A 148 -1.07 15.58 -3.77
CA GLN A 148 -1.51 15.81 -2.38
C GLN A 148 -0.33 16.03 -1.41
N PHE A 149 0.90 15.79 -1.87
CA PHE A 149 2.11 15.98 -1.09
C PHE A 149 2.94 17.15 -1.61
N PRO A 150 3.54 17.98 -0.73
CA PRO A 150 4.36 19.12 -1.14
C PRO A 150 5.71 18.73 -1.75
N ARG A 151 6.09 17.44 -1.67
CA ARG A 151 7.35 16.91 -2.20
C ARG A 151 7.18 16.49 -3.65
N PRO A 152 8.25 16.54 -4.46
CA PRO A 152 8.21 15.99 -5.81
C PRO A 152 7.94 14.49 -5.78
N THR A 153 7.07 14.03 -6.67
CA THR A 153 6.73 12.61 -6.86
C THR A 153 7.05 12.16 -8.28
N GLN A 154 7.42 10.90 -8.45
CA GLN A 154 7.70 10.30 -9.78
C GLN A 154 6.82 9.08 -10.02
N ASP A 155 6.35 8.91 -11.26
CA ASP A 155 5.56 7.75 -11.65
C ASP A 155 6.40 6.46 -11.54
N ILE A 156 5.80 5.38 -11.02
CA ILE A 156 6.43 4.07 -10.94
C ILE A 156 6.20 3.33 -12.28
N PRO A 157 7.24 2.80 -12.95
CA PRO A 157 7.06 2.10 -14.22
C PRO A 157 6.12 0.89 -14.10
N GLY A 158 5.03 0.88 -14.89
CA GLY A 158 4.00 -0.16 -14.86
C GLY A 158 2.80 0.16 -13.97
N VAL A 159 2.83 1.26 -13.23
CA VAL A 159 1.73 1.74 -12.40
C VAL A 159 1.05 2.90 -13.13
N ALA A 160 -0.21 2.74 -13.49
CA ALA A 160 -0.99 3.74 -14.21
C ALA A 160 -2.43 3.74 -13.74
N ASP A 161 -3.07 4.91 -13.73
CA ASP A 161 -4.50 5.00 -13.46
C ASP A 161 -5.32 4.53 -14.68
N SER A 162 -6.43 3.85 -14.43
CA SER A 162 -7.35 3.40 -15.50
C SER A 162 -8.32 4.50 -15.94
N VAL A 163 -8.51 5.54 -15.13
CA VAL A 163 -9.36 6.69 -15.47
C VAL A 163 -8.54 7.65 -16.34
N PRO A 164 -9.02 7.99 -17.55
CA PRO A 164 -8.32 8.94 -18.42
C PRO A 164 -8.15 10.29 -17.72
N ARG A 165 -6.98 10.92 -17.91
CA ARG A 165 -6.78 12.32 -17.47
C ARG A 165 -7.86 13.19 -18.10
N PRO A 166 -8.53 14.09 -17.34
CA PRO A 166 -9.26 15.17 -17.99
C PRO A 166 -8.27 15.93 -18.90
N ARG A 167 -8.70 16.14 -20.15
CA ARG A 167 -7.94 16.92 -21.14
C ARG A 167 -7.87 18.39 -20.73
#